data_AF-A0A2H5YVB9-F1
#
_entry.id   AF-A0A2H5YVB9-F1
#
_cell.length_a   1.000
_cell.length_b   1.000
_cell.length_c   1.000
_cell.angle_alpha   90.00
_cell.angle_beta   90.00
_cell.angle_gamma   90.00
#
_symmetry.space_group_name_H-M   'P 1'
#
loop_
_entity.id
_entity.type
_entity.pdbx_description
1 polymer ?
#
loop_
_entity_poly.entity_id
_entity_poly.type
_entity_poly.pdbx_seq_one_letter_code
_entity_poly.pdbx_strand_id
1 'polypeptide(L)'
;MLDIEQLLSSLGNVLAPEQPVNEAPTPALPQLARLLELPWRPEEAGLNLDEYGFYLAILSPNVGRIAVRDWITVSLTQLRENLRRFLTATSIVSPWGERVSPQPIARILQAAQATNPNLTRGLLRCAYLGESPPPGLRDAAVLRFRIPSVLQDPREGWRVQALVSALKLVSFYGKEEARTMDRLAPQHARSPYLCGRLLAILEEAQLRAANFNLNRTIVDRFYGAASTAPAATFGGLIRLATVAHLPEVGRDVRILLEDVLSMLDEAGGFPRVLTLPEQAEFALGFYHQRADFRSRRGKRATDQATGSDSGNQEAGHGEEEVTG
;
A
#
# COMPACT_ATOMS: atom_id res chain seq x y z
N MET A 1 30.72 -1.50 35.82
CA MET A 1 31.06 -0.06 35.85
C MET A 1 31.33 0.32 34.41
N LEU A 2 30.41 1.06 33.79
CA LEU A 2 30.52 1.43 32.37
C LEU A 2 31.71 2.38 32.21
N ASP A 3 32.65 2.01 31.33
CA ASP A 3 33.80 2.83 31.00
C ASP A 3 33.35 4.01 30.13
N ILE A 4 33.24 5.16 30.78
CA ILE A 4 32.79 6.41 30.17
C ILE A 4 33.77 6.84 29.06
N GLU A 5 35.06 6.47 29.13
CA GLU A 5 36.04 6.81 28.09
C GLU A 5 35.87 5.94 26.84
N GLN A 6 35.50 4.66 26.97
CA GLN A 6 35.10 3.82 25.82
C GLN A 6 33.81 4.32 25.15
N LEU A 7 32.86 4.82 25.94
CA LEU A 7 31.61 5.37 25.41
C LEU A 7 31.84 6.73 24.70
N LEU A 8 32.76 7.55 25.21
CA LEU A 8 33.11 8.84 24.60
C LEU A 8 34.00 8.69 23.36
N SER A 9 34.91 7.71 23.33
CA SER A 9 35.73 7.41 22.14
C SER A 9 34.89 6.82 20.99
N SER A 10 33.86 6.02 21.30
CA SER A 10 32.89 5.55 20.30
C SER A 10 31.96 6.67 19.81
N LEU A 11 31.60 7.63 20.66
CA LEU A 11 30.89 8.86 20.26
C LEU A 11 31.74 9.77 19.36
N GLY A 12 33.06 9.79 19.53
CA GLY A 12 33.98 10.56 18.68
C GLY A 12 33.94 10.15 17.21
N ASN A 13 33.70 8.86 16.92
CA ASN A 13 33.51 8.37 15.55
C ASN A 13 32.12 8.70 14.97
N VAL A 14 31.12 8.98 15.81
CA VAL A 14 29.77 9.40 15.42
C VAL A 14 29.69 10.93 15.22
N LEU A 15 30.60 11.68 15.85
CA LEU A 15 30.65 13.15 15.83
C LEU A 15 31.80 13.72 14.99
N ALA A 16 32.64 12.86 14.40
CA ALA A 16 33.60 13.30 13.40
C ALA A 16 32.83 13.98 12.26
N PRO A 17 33.27 15.13 11.74
CA PRO A 17 32.68 15.73 10.56
C PRO A 17 33.09 14.88 9.37
N GLU A 18 32.47 13.71 9.21
CA GLU A 18 32.29 13.18 7.87
C GLU A 18 31.59 14.30 7.09
N GLN A 19 32.20 14.71 5.99
CA GLN A 19 31.53 15.55 5.01
C GLN A 19 30.11 15.02 4.83
N PRO A 20 29.08 15.87 4.78
CA PRO A 20 27.71 15.39 4.73
C PRO A 20 27.56 14.58 3.44
N VAL A 21 27.73 13.26 3.54
CA VAL A 21 27.17 12.33 2.59
C VAL A 21 25.69 12.55 2.77
N ASN A 22 25.11 13.33 1.86
CA ASN A 22 23.74 13.83 1.89
C ASN A 22 22.70 12.72 1.72
N GLU A 23 23.09 11.48 2.01
CA GLU A 23 22.30 10.28 1.98
C GLU A 23 22.45 9.63 3.34
N ALA A 24 21.48 9.86 4.23
CA ALA A 24 21.28 8.96 5.36
C ALA A 24 21.33 7.51 4.82
N PRO A 25 22.02 6.58 5.49
CA PRO A 25 22.15 5.22 4.99
C PRO A 25 20.75 4.68 4.68
N THR A 26 20.56 4.19 3.45
CA THR A 26 19.24 3.73 3.01
C THR A 26 18.79 2.64 3.99
N PRO A 27 17.65 2.80 4.70
CA PRO A 27 17.21 1.80 5.66
C PRO A 27 17.02 0.46 4.93
N ALA A 28 17.90 -0.49 5.22
CA ALA A 28 17.96 -1.75 4.51
C ALA A 28 16.94 -2.71 5.12
N LEU A 29 15.86 -2.99 4.37
CA LEU A 29 14.87 -4.03 4.73
C LEU A 29 15.49 -5.37 5.19
N PRO A 30 16.64 -5.84 4.65
CA PRO A 30 17.29 -7.06 5.15
C PRO A 30 17.69 -7.03 6.63
N GLN A 31 18.09 -5.88 7.18
CA GLN A 31 18.46 -5.78 8.60
C GLN A 31 17.22 -5.89 9.49
N LEU A 32 16.11 -5.27 9.07
CA LEU A 32 14.83 -5.39 9.75
C LEU A 32 14.29 -6.82 9.68
N ALA A 33 14.40 -7.49 8.52
CA ALA A 33 14.02 -8.90 8.39
C ALA A 33 14.80 -9.80 9.35
N ARG A 34 16.13 -9.65 9.42
CA ARG A 34 16.98 -10.39 10.38
C ARG A 34 16.59 -10.14 11.84
N LEU A 35 16.27 -8.90 12.21
CA LEU A 35 15.76 -8.56 13.55
C LEU A 35 14.44 -9.30 13.84
N LEU A 36 13.54 -9.39 12.86
CA LEU A 36 12.25 -10.06 12.99
C LEU A 36 12.37 -11.60 13.06
N GLU A 37 13.47 -12.16 12.54
CA GLU A 37 13.79 -13.59 12.49
C GLU A 37 14.54 -14.12 13.73
N LEU A 38 14.91 -13.27 14.69
CA LEU A 38 15.59 -13.73 15.92
C LEU A 38 14.72 -14.74 16.71
N PRO A 39 15.30 -15.81 17.29
CA PRO A 39 16.71 -16.19 17.25
C PRO A 39 17.10 -16.79 15.88
N TRP A 40 18.27 -16.40 15.38
CA TRP A 40 18.72 -16.73 14.03
C TRP A 40 19.03 -18.23 13.83
N ARG A 41 19.22 -18.97 14.93
CA ARG A 41 19.39 -20.44 14.96
C ARG A 41 18.68 -21.06 16.18
N PRO A 42 18.01 -22.22 16.03
CA PRO A 42 17.32 -22.91 17.13
C PRO A 42 18.22 -23.31 18.31
N GLU A 43 19.53 -23.46 18.07
CA GLU A 43 20.52 -23.85 19.08
C GLU A 43 20.92 -22.68 20.00
N GLU A 44 20.62 -21.42 19.63
CA GLU A 44 20.86 -20.23 20.46
C GLU A 44 19.70 -19.96 21.43
N ALA A 45 19.17 -21.02 22.04
CA ALA A 45 18.08 -20.98 23.03
C ALA A 45 18.41 -20.19 24.31
N GLY A 46 19.64 -19.66 24.44
CA GLY A 46 20.09 -18.80 25.54
C GLY A 46 19.85 -17.31 25.34
N LEU A 47 19.32 -16.84 24.19
CA LEU A 47 18.97 -15.44 24.01
C LEU A 47 17.64 -15.13 24.69
N ASN A 48 17.71 -14.73 25.97
CA ASN A 48 16.56 -14.19 26.69
C ASN A 48 16.31 -12.74 26.21
N LEU A 49 15.60 -12.58 25.09
CA LEU A 49 15.34 -11.28 24.45
C LEU A 49 14.67 -10.26 25.39
N ASP A 50 13.99 -10.74 26.42
CA ASP A 50 13.37 -9.89 27.46
C ASP A 50 14.39 -9.15 28.31
N GLU A 51 15.63 -9.65 28.41
CA GLU A 51 16.73 -9.02 29.14
C GLU A 51 17.38 -7.86 28.36
N TYR A 52 17.13 -7.77 27.04
CA TYR A 52 17.71 -6.74 26.18
C TYR A 52 16.74 -5.58 25.96
N GLY A 53 17.16 -4.39 26.38
CA GLY A 53 16.47 -3.14 26.09
C GLY A 53 16.87 -2.56 24.74
N PHE A 54 15.88 -2.08 23.98
CA PHE A 54 16.06 -1.21 22.82
C PHE A 54 15.77 0.23 23.22
N TYR A 55 16.66 1.14 22.80
CA TYR A 55 16.58 2.56 23.09
C TYR A 55 16.67 3.37 21.79
N LEU A 56 15.75 4.30 21.58
CA LEU A 56 15.75 5.20 20.43
C LEU A 56 15.48 6.64 20.87
N ALA A 57 16.45 7.52 20.60
CA ALA A 57 16.31 8.95 20.80
C ALA A 57 15.97 9.64 19.48
N ILE A 58 14.90 10.44 19.47
CA ILE A 58 14.57 11.30 18.32
C ILE A 58 15.12 12.67 18.61
N LEU A 59 16.07 13.14 17.79
CA LEU A 59 16.76 14.40 17.98
C LEU A 59 16.35 15.40 16.90
N SER A 60 16.38 16.69 17.24
CA SER A 60 16.27 17.77 16.24
C SER A 60 17.18 18.93 16.60
N PRO A 61 17.68 19.69 15.62
CA PRO A 61 18.40 20.92 15.89
C PRO A 61 17.49 21.96 16.57
N ASN A 62 18.07 22.73 17.49
CA ASN A 62 17.43 23.88 18.13
C ASN A 62 18.51 24.92 18.49
N VAL A 63 18.75 25.90 17.62
CA VAL A 63 19.74 27.01 17.74
C VAL A 63 20.82 26.79 18.81
N GLY A 64 21.96 26.20 18.42
CA GLY A 64 23.09 25.93 19.31
C GLY A 64 22.89 24.78 20.30
N ARG A 65 21.75 24.08 20.26
CA ARG A 65 21.41 22.91 21.08
C ARG A 65 20.80 21.79 20.25
N ILE A 66 20.83 20.58 20.79
CA ILE A 66 20.06 19.44 20.29
C ILE A 66 18.87 19.24 21.22
N ALA A 67 17.66 19.22 20.67
CA ALA A 67 16.45 18.92 21.42
C ALA A 67 16.09 17.44 21.27
N VAL A 68 15.94 16.73 22.39
CA VAL A 68 15.34 15.39 22.43
C VAL A 68 13.83 15.56 22.25
N ARG A 69 13.30 15.11 21.11
CA ARG A 69 11.89 15.22 20.73
C ARG A 69 11.06 14.03 21.18
N ASP A 70 11.70 12.88 21.33
CA ASP A 70 11.13 11.68 21.91
C ASP A 70 12.24 10.77 22.43
N TRP A 71 11.89 9.92 23.38
CA TRP A 71 12.75 8.89 23.94
C TRP A 71 11.94 7.60 24.08
N ILE A 72 12.32 6.59 23.31
CA ILE A 72 11.64 5.30 23.26
C ILE A 72 12.52 4.27 23.96
N THR A 73 11.94 3.59 24.95
CA THR A 73 12.53 2.45 25.65
C THR A 73 11.56 1.28 25.55
N VAL A 74 12.01 0.13 25.07
CA VAL A 74 11.17 -1.07 24.91
C VAL A 74 12.05 -2.33 24.95
N SER A 75 11.54 -3.46 25.45
CA SER A 75 12.29 -4.72 25.35
C SER A 75 12.40 -5.19 23.89
N LEU A 76 13.45 -5.94 23.57
CA LEU A 76 13.66 -6.45 22.22
C LEU A 76 12.51 -7.37 21.77
N THR A 77 11.95 -8.16 22.69
CA THR A 77 10.76 -9.00 22.44
C THR A 77 9.55 -8.16 22.04
N GLN A 78 9.23 -7.12 22.83
CA GLN A 78 8.07 -6.28 22.58
C GLN A 78 8.26 -5.43 21.31
N LEU A 79 9.47 -4.95 21.06
CA LEU A 79 9.81 -4.25 19.81
C LEU A 79 9.51 -5.12 18.60
N ARG A 80 9.95 -6.38 18.60
CA ARG A 80 9.74 -7.31 17.48
C ARG A 80 8.25 -7.50 17.19
N GLU A 81 7.44 -7.64 18.24
CA GLU A 81 5.98 -7.78 18.09
C GLU A 81 5.32 -6.49 17.57
N ASN A 82 5.72 -5.34 18.12
CA ASN A 82 5.21 -4.03 17.68
C ASN A 82 5.54 -3.78 16.20
N LEU A 83 6.79 -4.05 15.80
CA LEU A 83 7.23 -3.91 14.42
C LEU A 83 6.51 -4.88 13.50
N ARG A 84 6.36 -6.15 13.87
CA ARG A 84 5.60 -7.14 13.08
C ARG A 84 4.19 -6.65 12.83
N ARG A 85 3.48 -6.24 13.88
CA ARG A 85 2.11 -5.71 13.80
C ARG A 85 2.02 -4.47 12.91
N PHE A 86 2.96 -3.52 13.07
CA PHE A 86 3.01 -2.30 12.26
C PHE A 86 3.31 -2.59 10.78
N LEU A 87 4.28 -3.45 10.49
CA LEU A 87 4.65 -3.81 9.13
C LEU A 87 3.52 -4.57 8.44
N THR A 88 2.84 -5.49 9.13
CA THR A 88 1.63 -6.14 8.61
C THR A 88 0.54 -5.11 8.28
N ALA A 89 0.28 -4.18 9.19
CA ALA A 89 -0.74 -3.15 9.00
C ALA A 89 -0.41 -2.13 7.89
N THR A 90 0.86 -1.93 7.57
CA THR A 90 1.32 -1.04 6.47
C THR A 90 1.64 -1.79 5.17
N SER A 91 1.63 -3.13 5.17
CA SER A 91 1.88 -3.93 3.98
C SER A 91 0.71 -3.89 3.03
N ILE A 92 0.96 -3.49 1.79
CA ILE A 92 -0.06 -3.43 0.76
C ILE A 92 0.53 -3.73 -0.62
N VAL A 93 -0.29 -4.31 -1.48
CA VAL A 93 0.06 -4.64 -2.86
C VAL A 93 0.47 -3.38 -3.62
N SER A 94 1.47 -3.50 -4.50
CA SER A 94 1.88 -2.45 -5.44
C SER A 94 0.72 -2.01 -6.36
N PRO A 95 0.78 -0.81 -6.96
CA PRO A 95 -0.26 -0.31 -7.86
C PRO A 95 -0.51 -1.16 -9.11
N TRP A 96 0.42 -2.07 -9.43
CA TRP A 96 0.35 -3.00 -10.55
C TRP A 96 0.11 -4.46 -10.11
N GLY A 97 -0.09 -4.68 -8.82
CA GLY A 97 -0.49 -5.99 -8.31
C GLY A 97 0.63 -7.04 -8.27
N GLU A 98 1.90 -6.62 -8.29
CA GLU A 98 3.06 -7.52 -8.40
C GLU A 98 3.52 -8.06 -7.04
N ARG A 99 3.72 -7.16 -6.07
CA ARG A 99 4.30 -7.49 -4.76
C ARG A 99 3.57 -6.78 -3.64
N VAL A 100 3.43 -7.45 -2.50
CA VAL A 100 3.00 -6.85 -1.24
C VAL A 100 4.24 -6.43 -0.47
N SER A 101 4.26 -5.19 0.02
CA SER A 101 5.36 -4.67 0.83
C SER A 101 4.89 -3.60 1.82
N PRO A 102 5.51 -3.51 3.00
CA PRO A 102 5.24 -2.42 3.95
C PRO A 102 5.68 -1.08 3.37
N GLN A 103 4.93 -0.02 3.71
CA GLN A 103 5.30 1.34 3.32
C GLN A 103 6.09 2.02 4.44
N PRO A 104 7.26 2.62 4.14
CA PRO A 104 8.03 3.39 5.13
C PRO A 104 7.23 4.57 5.67
N ILE A 105 7.42 4.88 6.96
CA ILE A 105 6.81 6.05 7.63
C ILE A 105 7.03 7.33 6.83
N ALA A 106 8.24 7.55 6.31
CA ALA A 106 8.58 8.72 5.50
C ALA A 106 7.71 8.83 4.22
N ARG A 107 7.47 7.70 3.51
CA ARG A 107 6.60 7.70 2.32
C ARG A 107 5.15 7.97 2.68
N ILE A 108 4.65 7.40 3.78
CA ILE A 108 3.29 7.66 4.28
C ILE A 108 3.11 9.16 4.58
N LEU A 109 4.04 9.77 5.30
CA LEU A 109 3.99 11.20 5.65
C LEU A 109 4.09 12.10 4.41
N GLN A 110 5.02 11.80 3.51
CA GLN A 110 5.20 12.54 2.26
C GLN A 110 3.96 12.46 1.38
N ALA A 111 3.35 11.27 1.29
CA ALA A 111 2.16 11.04 0.48
C ALA A 111 0.93 11.79 1.04
N ALA A 112 0.75 11.77 2.36
CA ALA A 112 -0.30 12.53 3.04
C ALA A 112 -0.05 14.05 3.03
N GLN A 113 1.16 14.50 2.64
CA GLN A 113 1.63 15.89 2.79
C GLN A 113 1.37 16.40 4.21
N ALA A 114 1.60 15.52 5.18
CA ALA A 114 1.39 15.77 6.59
C ALA A 114 2.60 16.52 7.16
N THR A 115 2.48 17.84 7.33
CA THR A 115 3.55 18.67 7.91
C THR A 115 3.57 18.67 9.44
N ASN A 116 2.55 18.08 10.08
CA ASN A 116 2.42 18.06 11.54
C ASN A 116 3.48 17.14 12.18
N PRO A 117 4.43 17.67 12.97
CA PRO A 117 5.45 16.86 13.64
C PRO A 117 4.88 15.78 14.57
N ASN A 118 3.65 15.97 15.08
CA ASN A 118 2.97 14.99 15.92
C ASN A 118 2.58 13.71 15.17
N LEU A 119 2.33 13.80 13.85
CA LEU A 119 2.05 12.60 13.04
C LEU A 119 3.29 11.73 12.89
N THR A 120 4.47 12.34 12.73
CA THR A 120 5.74 11.62 12.68
C THR A 120 6.01 10.89 13.98
N ARG A 121 5.89 11.59 15.12
CA ARG A 121 6.06 10.98 16.44
C ARG A 121 5.04 9.88 16.70
N GLY A 122 3.76 10.12 16.40
CA GLY A 122 2.71 9.12 16.57
C GLY A 122 2.93 7.85 15.74
N LEU A 123 3.41 7.98 14.49
CA LEU A 123 3.75 6.82 13.67
C LEU A 123 4.96 6.04 14.21
N LEU A 124 5.98 6.74 14.72
CA LEU A 124 7.12 6.09 15.36
C LEU A 124 6.69 5.37 16.63
N ARG A 125 5.89 5.99 17.50
CA ARG A 125 5.37 5.32 18.70
C ARG A 125 4.44 4.15 18.36
N CYS A 126 3.66 4.26 17.29
CA CYS A 126 2.86 3.14 16.77
C CYS A 126 3.73 1.95 16.30
N ALA A 127 4.86 2.24 15.64
CA ALA A 127 5.77 1.20 15.14
C ALA A 127 6.63 0.57 16.25
N TYR A 128 7.18 1.37 17.16
CA TYR A 128 8.18 0.92 18.13
C TYR A 128 7.59 0.60 19.51
N LEU A 129 6.57 1.34 19.96
CA LEU A 129 5.91 1.14 21.27
C LEU A 129 4.57 0.42 21.16
N GLY A 130 4.04 0.28 19.95
CA GLY A 130 2.76 -0.40 19.75
C GLY A 130 1.54 0.46 20.10
N GLU A 131 1.70 1.78 20.16
CA GLU A 131 0.59 2.71 20.36
C GLU A 131 -0.39 2.70 19.17
N SER A 132 -1.60 3.23 19.38
CA SER A 132 -2.57 3.36 18.30
C SER A 132 -2.06 4.32 17.21
N PRO A 133 -2.37 4.08 15.92
CA PRO A 133 -2.03 5.00 14.84
C PRO A 133 -2.58 6.40 15.10
N PRO A 134 -1.84 7.47 14.76
CA PRO A 134 -2.27 8.82 15.04
C PRO A 134 -3.57 9.16 14.27
N PRO A 135 -4.61 9.67 14.94
CA PRO A 135 -5.95 9.78 14.36
C PRO A 135 -6.00 10.70 13.13
N GLY A 136 -5.25 11.81 13.14
CA GLY A 136 -5.20 12.76 12.03
C GLY A 136 -4.58 12.22 10.73
N LEU A 137 -3.97 11.03 10.76
CA LEU A 137 -3.46 10.38 9.55
C LEU A 137 -4.59 9.97 8.60
N ARG A 138 -5.74 9.55 9.15
CA ARG A 138 -6.90 9.16 8.33
C ARG A 138 -7.39 10.34 7.50
N ASP A 139 -7.60 11.47 8.15
CA ASP A 139 -8.16 12.67 7.53
C ASP A 139 -7.24 13.19 6.43
N ALA A 140 -5.93 13.30 6.73
CA ALA A 140 -4.93 13.69 5.75
C ALA A 140 -4.87 12.73 4.56
N ALA A 141 -4.91 11.41 4.81
CA ALA A 141 -4.83 10.42 3.75
C ALA A 141 -6.09 10.41 2.85
N VAL A 142 -7.30 10.47 3.43
CA VAL A 142 -8.55 10.52 2.66
C VAL A 142 -8.61 11.78 1.80
N LEU A 143 -8.27 12.95 2.36
CA LEU A 143 -8.28 14.21 1.62
C LEU A 143 -7.33 14.19 0.42
N ARG A 144 -6.13 13.61 0.58
CA ARG A 144 -5.16 13.49 -0.52
C ARG A 144 -5.55 12.44 -1.55
N PHE A 145 -6.12 11.32 -1.11
CA PHE A 145 -6.50 10.23 -2.02
C PHE A 145 -7.61 10.65 -3.00
N ARG A 146 -8.47 11.59 -2.59
CA ARG A 146 -9.56 12.11 -3.45
C ARG A 146 -9.09 13.01 -4.60
N ILE A 147 -7.82 13.41 -4.64
CA ILE A 147 -7.31 14.32 -5.65
C ILE A 147 -7.14 13.58 -6.99
N PRO A 148 -7.79 14.01 -8.09
CA PRO A 148 -7.75 13.30 -9.36
C PRO A 148 -6.33 13.06 -9.90
N SER A 149 -5.44 14.06 -9.81
CA SER A 149 -4.06 13.92 -10.28
C SER A 149 -3.28 12.84 -9.53
N VAL A 150 -3.57 12.61 -8.24
CA VAL A 150 -2.96 11.53 -7.46
C VAL A 150 -3.42 10.17 -7.98
N LEU A 151 -4.68 10.03 -8.38
CA LEU A 151 -5.25 8.75 -8.81
C LEU A 151 -4.92 8.37 -10.25
N GLN A 152 -4.73 9.37 -11.12
CA GLN A 152 -4.63 9.18 -12.58
C GLN A 152 -3.22 9.33 -13.13
N ASP A 153 -2.34 10.11 -12.51
CA ASP A 153 -0.94 10.22 -12.96
C ASP A 153 -0.17 8.92 -12.63
N PRO A 154 0.38 8.19 -13.62
CA PRO A 154 1.18 7.00 -13.36
C PRO A 154 2.39 7.24 -12.46
N ARG A 155 2.98 8.45 -12.49
CA ARG A 155 4.11 8.86 -11.66
C ARG A 155 3.75 8.94 -10.17
N GLU A 156 2.46 9.07 -9.88
CA GLU A 156 1.90 9.16 -8.53
C GLU A 156 1.54 7.78 -7.95
N GLY A 157 1.82 6.68 -8.65
CA GLY A 157 1.52 5.33 -8.18
C GLY A 157 2.07 5.02 -6.78
N TRP A 158 3.30 5.46 -6.47
CA TRP A 158 3.88 5.30 -5.14
C TRP A 158 3.09 6.05 -4.05
N ARG A 159 2.56 7.24 -4.38
CA ARG A 159 1.78 8.08 -3.47
C ARG A 159 0.43 7.43 -3.19
N VAL A 160 -0.24 6.92 -4.21
CA VAL A 160 -1.49 6.15 -4.07
C VAL A 160 -1.26 4.95 -3.14
N GLN A 161 -0.20 4.16 -3.37
CA GLN A 161 0.12 3.01 -2.53
C GLN A 161 0.37 3.41 -1.06
N ALA A 162 1.15 4.46 -0.83
CA ALA A 162 1.45 4.97 0.50
C ALA A 162 0.20 5.51 1.22
N LEU A 163 -0.69 6.20 0.52
CA LEU A 163 -1.96 6.67 1.08
C LEU A 163 -2.85 5.49 1.47
N VAL A 164 -3.02 4.48 0.62
CA VAL A 164 -3.86 3.32 0.97
C VAL A 164 -3.24 2.49 2.09
N SER A 165 -1.91 2.37 2.15
CA SER A 165 -1.21 1.78 3.30
C SER A 165 -1.52 2.53 4.60
N ALA A 166 -1.52 3.86 4.57
CA ALA A 166 -1.90 4.68 5.73
C ALA A 166 -3.37 4.45 6.14
N LEU A 167 -4.28 4.36 5.16
CA LEU A 167 -5.70 4.06 5.40
C LEU A 167 -5.90 2.65 5.97
N LYS A 168 -5.15 1.65 5.47
CA LYS A 168 -5.14 0.29 6.02
C LYS A 168 -4.68 0.31 7.48
N LEU A 169 -3.56 0.99 7.76
CA LEU A 169 -3.01 1.12 9.10
C LEU A 169 -4.05 1.67 10.08
N VAL A 170 -4.66 2.82 9.78
CA VAL A 170 -5.65 3.45 10.70
C VAL A 170 -6.98 2.70 10.81
N SER A 171 -7.30 1.79 9.88
CA SER A 171 -8.55 1.04 9.87
C SER A 171 -8.44 -0.33 10.55
N PHE A 172 -7.27 -0.98 10.44
CA PHE A 172 -7.09 -2.38 10.84
C PHE A 172 -5.91 -2.62 11.80
N TYR A 173 -5.19 -1.61 12.27
CA TYR A 173 -4.11 -1.83 13.24
C TYR A 173 -4.60 -2.59 14.49
N GLY A 174 -3.93 -3.70 14.80
CA GLY A 174 -4.30 -4.58 15.92
C GLY A 174 -5.51 -5.47 15.67
N LYS A 175 -6.05 -5.52 14.45
CA LYS A 175 -7.13 -6.42 14.04
C LYS A 175 -6.62 -7.53 13.13
N GLU A 176 -7.31 -8.68 13.11
CA GLU A 176 -6.94 -9.83 12.27
C GLU A 176 -7.03 -9.48 10.76
N GLU A 177 -7.97 -8.63 10.37
CA GLU A 177 -8.19 -8.18 8.99
C GLU A 177 -6.97 -7.47 8.41
N ALA A 178 -6.04 -6.97 9.23
CA ALA A 178 -4.78 -6.39 8.74
C ALA A 178 -3.96 -7.39 7.91
N ARG A 179 -4.11 -8.71 8.15
CA ARG A 179 -3.39 -9.76 7.43
C ARG A 179 -3.98 -10.03 6.05
N THR A 180 -5.29 -9.86 5.88
CA THR A 180 -6.01 -10.19 4.65
C THR A 180 -6.27 -8.97 3.76
N MET A 181 -6.30 -7.77 4.35
CA MET A 181 -6.50 -6.50 3.66
C MET A 181 -5.21 -5.94 3.03
N ASP A 182 -4.29 -6.80 2.59
CA ASP A 182 -3.06 -6.40 1.88
C ASP A 182 -3.24 -6.32 0.35
N ARG A 183 -4.33 -6.89 -0.17
CA ARG A 183 -4.72 -6.95 -1.58
C ARG A 183 -6.25 -7.12 -1.68
N LEU A 184 -6.75 -7.35 -2.89
CA LEU A 184 -8.16 -7.66 -3.12
C LEU A 184 -8.63 -8.80 -2.19
N ALA A 185 -9.51 -8.44 -1.25
CA ALA A 185 -10.24 -9.34 -0.38
C ALA A 185 -11.66 -9.54 -0.93
N PRO A 186 -11.96 -10.64 -1.65
CA PRO A 186 -13.26 -10.84 -2.29
C PRO A 186 -14.39 -11.00 -1.26
N GLN A 187 -14.08 -11.63 -0.12
CA GLN A 187 -15.01 -11.92 0.97
C GLN A 187 -15.38 -10.70 1.83
N HIS A 188 -14.70 -9.55 1.67
CA HIS A 188 -14.95 -8.36 2.50
C HIS A 188 -16.22 -7.64 2.03
N ALA A 189 -17.37 -8.14 2.49
CA ALA A 189 -18.71 -7.70 2.09
C ALA A 189 -19.20 -6.47 2.87
N ARG A 190 -18.38 -5.41 2.92
CA ARG A 190 -18.75 -4.12 3.52
C ARG A 190 -19.13 -3.13 2.41
N SER A 191 -20.30 -2.53 2.50
CA SER A 191 -20.85 -1.63 1.47
C SER A 191 -19.88 -0.54 1.01
N PRO A 192 -19.11 0.15 1.88
CA PRO A 192 -18.13 1.14 1.44
C PRO A 192 -17.01 0.55 0.58
N TYR A 193 -16.44 -0.59 0.99
CA TYR A 193 -15.41 -1.29 0.23
C TYR A 193 -15.93 -1.81 -1.12
N LEU A 194 -17.13 -2.40 -1.12
CA LEU A 194 -17.81 -2.85 -2.34
C LEU A 194 -18.09 -1.68 -3.30
N CYS A 195 -18.52 -0.52 -2.80
CA CYS A 195 -18.68 0.69 -3.61
C CYS A 195 -17.34 1.13 -4.24
N GLY A 196 -16.23 1.03 -3.48
CA GLY A 196 -14.88 1.28 -4.01
C GLY A 196 -14.52 0.32 -5.15
N ARG A 197 -14.74 -0.98 -4.95
CA ARG A 197 -14.55 -2.02 -5.98
C ARG A 197 -15.39 -1.73 -7.22
N LEU A 198 -16.66 -1.38 -7.02
CA LEU A 198 -17.59 -1.05 -8.10
C LEU A 198 -17.06 0.10 -8.96
N LEU A 199 -16.56 1.19 -8.37
CA LEU A 199 -15.99 2.30 -9.13
C LEU A 199 -14.80 1.85 -9.99
N ALA A 200 -13.92 0.99 -9.46
CA ALA A 200 -12.80 0.45 -10.22
C ALA A 200 -13.25 -0.48 -11.36
N ILE A 201 -14.33 -1.26 -11.17
CA ILE A 201 -14.92 -2.11 -12.21
C ILE A 201 -15.50 -1.26 -13.34
N LEU A 202 -16.21 -0.18 -13.00
CA LEU A 202 -16.77 0.75 -13.98
C LEU A 202 -15.67 1.50 -14.75
N GLU A 203 -14.57 1.88 -14.08
CA GLU A 203 -13.39 2.46 -14.72
C GLU A 203 -12.75 1.46 -15.71
N GLU A 204 -12.55 0.21 -15.29
CA GLU A 204 -12.00 -0.84 -16.15
C GLU A 204 -12.90 -1.11 -17.37
N ALA A 205 -14.22 -1.12 -17.17
CA ALA A 205 -15.18 -1.27 -18.27
C ALA A 205 -15.04 -0.14 -19.30
N GLN A 206 -14.97 1.12 -18.84
CA GLN A 206 -14.76 2.28 -19.71
C GLN A 206 -13.43 2.20 -20.46
N LEU A 207 -12.34 1.81 -19.76
CA LEU A 207 -11.03 1.67 -20.36
C LEU A 207 -11.01 0.60 -21.46
N ARG A 208 -11.62 -0.57 -21.23
CA ARG A 208 -11.69 -1.64 -22.23
C ARG A 208 -12.52 -1.24 -23.45
N ALA A 209 -13.67 -0.61 -23.25
CA ALA A 209 -14.51 -0.14 -24.34
C ALA A 209 -13.80 0.88 -25.26
N ALA A 210 -12.80 1.60 -24.73
CA ALA A 210 -11.96 2.52 -25.48
C ALA A 210 -10.59 1.95 -25.87
N ASN A 211 -10.40 0.62 -25.80
CA ASN A 211 -9.12 -0.04 -26.08
C ASN A 211 -7.93 0.55 -25.30
N PHE A 212 -8.18 0.97 -24.05
CA PHE A 212 -7.24 1.63 -23.15
C PHE A 212 -6.66 2.96 -23.66
N ASN A 213 -7.24 3.54 -24.72
CA ASN A 213 -6.80 4.80 -25.30
C ASN A 213 -7.69 5.96 -24.81
N LEU A 214 -7.59 6.28 -23.51
CA LEU A 214 -8.32 7.36 -22.86
C LEU A 214 -7.40 8.24 -22.03
N ASN A 215 -7.55 9.55 -22.18
CA ASN A 215 -6.83 10.55 -21.37
C ASN A 215 -7.52 10.84 -20.04
N ARG A 216 -8.82 10.53 -19.91
CA ARG A 216 -9.63 10.74 -18.70
C ARG A 216 -10.66 9.63 -18.57
N THR A 217 -10.92 9.23 -17.34
CA THR A 217 -11.93 8.22 -16.98
C THR A 217 -13.04 8.86 -16.14
N ILE A 218 -14.05 8.06 -15.77
CA ILE A 218 -15.07 8.44 -14.81
C ILE A 218 -14.47 8.82 -13.44
N VAL A 219 -13.30 8.28 -13.08
CA VAL A 219 -12.66 8.54 -11.78
C VAL A 219 -12.19 9.99 -11.68
N ASP A 220 -11.72 10.59 -12.77
CA ASP A 220 -11.33 12.02 -12.81
C ASP A 220 -12.44 12.95 -12.30
N ARG A 221 -13.70 12.61 -12.59
CA ARG A 221 -14.85 13.47 -12.32
C ARG A 221 -15.65 13.02 -11.10
N PHE A 222 -15.78 11.70 -10.93
CA PHE A 222 -16.76 11.14 -10.00
C PHE A 222 -16.15 10.49 -8.76
N TYR A 223 -14.83 10.35 -8.64
CA TYR A 223 -14.24 9.74 -7.45
C TYR A 223 -14.68 10.47 -6.16
N GLY A 224 -14.55 11.79 -6.14
CA GLY A 224 -14.89 12.58 -4.95
C GLY A 224 -16.37 12.52 -4.56
N ALA A 225 -17.28 12.37 -5.53
CA ALA A 225 -18.72 12.22 -5.30
C ALA A 225 -19.08 10.79 -4.90
N ALA A 226 -18.55 9.78 -5.60
CA ALA A 226 -18.78 8.37 -5.30
C ALA A 226 -18.22 7.98 -3.92
N SER A 227 -17.07 8.55 -3.52
CA SER A 227 -16.46 8.30 -2.22
C SER A 227 -17.17 9.02 -1.07
N THR A 228 -18.17 9.88 -1.32
CA THR A 228 -18.88 10.62 -0.27
C THR A 228 -20.38 10.36 -0.25
N ALA A 229 -21.02 10.26 -1.42
CA ALA A 229 -22.44 9.96 -1.60
C ALA A 229 -22.67 8.88 -2.67
N PRO A 230 -22.39 7.60 -2.35
CA PRO A 230 -22.54 6.47 -3.28
C PRO A 230 -23.93 6.38 -3.92
N ALA A 231 -25.01 6.43 -3.12
CA ALA A 231 -26.38 6.25 -3.59
C ALA A 231 -26.80 7.27 -4.65
N ALA A 232 -26.34 8.52 -4.52
CA ALA A 232 -26.64 9.58 -5.49
C ALA A 232 -25.78 9.50 -6.77
N THR A 233 -24.64 8.80 -6.71
CA THR A 233 -23.63 8.82 -7.78
C THR A 233 -23.70 7.56 -8.66
N PHE A 234 -23.83 6.37 -8.06
CA PHE A 234 -23.65 5.11 -8.79
C PHE A 234 -24.78 4.80 -9.79
N GLY A 235 -26.02 5.23 -9.54
CA GLY A 235 -27.13 4.99 -10.47
C GLY A 235 -26.84 5.53 -11.88
N GLY A 236 -26.31 6.76 -11.97
CA GLY A 236 -25.91 7.36 -13.25
C GLY A 236 -24.71 6.67 -13.89
N LEU A 237 -23.70 6.31 -13.10
CA LEU A 237 -22.49 5.63 -13.59
C LEU A 237 -22.78 4.23 -14.12
N ILE A 238 -23.63 3.46 -13.43
CA ILE A 238 -24.05 2.13 -13.87
C ILE A 238 -24.82 2.24 -15.18
N ARG A 239 -25.81 3.14 -15.25
CA ARG A 239 -26.58 3.35 -16.50
C ARG A 239 -25.68 3.71 -17.68
N LEU A 240 -24.71 4.62 -17.47
CA LEU A 240 -23.74 4.99 -18.49
C LEU A 240 -22.93 3.76 -18.94
N ALA A 241 -22.39 2.99 -17.99
CA ALA A 241 -21.60 1.81 -18.30
C ALA A 241 -22.40 0.75 -19.04
N THR A 242 -23.64 0.46 -18.62
CA THR A 242 -24.52 -0.51 -19.27
C THR A 242 -24.76 -0.20 -20.74
N VAL A 243 -24.95 1.07 -21.08
CA VAL A 243 -25.24 1.48 -22.47
C VAL A 243 -23.97 1.61 -23.30
N ALA A 244 -22.90 2.21 -22.75
CA ALA A 244 -21.76 2.67 -23.54
C ALA A 244 -20.48 1.85 -23.38
N HIS A 245 -20.38 0.99 -22.36
CA HIS A 245 -19.13 0.30 -22.03
C HIS A 245 -19.30 -1.22 -21.99
N LEU A 246 -20.33 -1.73 -21.31
CA LEU A 246 -20.54 -3.16 -21.12
C LEU A 246 -20.82 -3.99 -22.39
N PRO A 247 -21.33 -3.45 -23.52
CA PRO A 247 -21.45 -4.24 -24.75
C PRO A 247 -20.09 -4.74 -25.26
N GLU A 248 -19.08 -3.87 -25.19
CA GLU A 248 -17.73 -4.08 -25.74
C GLU A 248 -16.74 -4.65 -24.70
N VAL A 249 -17.20 -4.99 -23.49
CA VAL A 249 -16.31 -5.58 -22.46
C VAL A 249 -16.42 -7.10 -22.42
N GLY A 250 -15.33 -7.74 -21.99
CA GLY A 250 -15.28 -9.18 -21.76
C GLY A 250 -16.28 -9.66 -20.70
N ARG A 251 -16.68 -10.94 -20.81
CA ARG A 251 -17.61 -11.60 -19.89
C ARG A 251 -17.14 -11.55 -18.43
N ASP A 252 -15.83 -11.53 -18.20
CA ASP A 252 -15.20 -11.46 -16.88
C ASP A 252 -15.61 -10.21 -16.10
N VAL A 253 -15.66 -9.05 -16.76
CA VAL A 253 -16.02 -7.77 -16.11
C VAL A 253 -17.52 -7.71 -15.81
N ARG A 254 -18.36 -8.26 -16.70
CA ARG A 254 -19.81 -8.31 -16.51
C ARG A 254 -20.20 -9.16 -15.30
N ILE A 255 -19.64 -10.38 -15.20
CA ILE A 255 -19.88 -11.27 -14.04
C ILE A 255 -19.42 -10.59 -12.75
N LEU A 256 -18.21 -10.02 -12.75
CA LEU A 256 -17.69 -9.34 -11.55
C LEU A 256 -18.54 -8.14 -11.12
N LEU A 257 -19.09 -7.40 -12.08
CA LEU A 257 -20.01 -6.29 -11.81
C LEU A 257 -21.30 -6.81 -11.14
N GLU A 258 -21.90 -7.86 -11.69
CA GLU A 258 -23.11 -8.51 -11.14
C GLU A 258 -22.85 -9.06 -9.73
N ASP A 259 -21.72 -9.72 -9.51
CA ASP A 259 -21.31 -10.26 -8.20
C ASP A 259 -21.20 -9.14 -7.16
N VAL A 260 -20.52 -8.04 -7.50
CA VAL A 260 -20.34 -6.91 -6.58
C VAL A 260 -21.65 -6.19 -6.30
N LEU A 261 -22.54 -6.06 -7.28
CA LEU A 261 -23.87 -5.50 -7.06
C LEU A 261 -24.73 -6.40 -6.17
N SER A 262 -24.64 -7.73 -6.35
CA SER A 262 -25.38 -8.70 -5.53
C SER A 262 -24.90 -8.66 -4.07
N MET A 263 -23.58 -8.71 -3.84
CA MET A 263 -23.01 -8.54 -2.50
C MET A 263 -23.37 -7.18 -1.87
N LEU A 264 -23.48 -6.13 -2.68
CA LEU A 264 -23.85 -4.81 -2.19
C LEU A 264 -25.32 -4.77 -1.76
N ASP A 265 -26.22 -5.40 -2.52
CA ASP A 265 -27.63 -5.53 -2.18
C ASP A 265 -27.81 -6.30 -0.85
N GLU A 266 -27.11 -7.44 -0.72
CA GLU A 266 -27.06 -8.23 0.52
C GLU A 266 -26.51 -7.42 1.71
N ALA A 267 -25.56 -6.51 1.47
CA ALA A 267 -25.00 -5.61 2.48
C ALA A 267 -25.86 -4.37 2.77
N GLY A 268 -27.12 -4.32 2.30
CA GLY A 268 -28.06 -3.23 2.55
C GLY A 268 -28.06 -2.12 1.50
N GLY A 269 -27.51 -2.38 0.32
CA GLY A 269 -27.51 -1.50 -0.84
C GLY A 269 -26.51 -0.34 -0.75
N PHE A 270 -26.75 0.68 -1.58
CA PHE A 270 -25.87 1.86 -1.65
C PHE A 270 -26.03 2.76 -0.40
N PRO A 271 -24.94 3.04 0.34
CA PRO A 271 -24.97 4.01 1.42
C PRO A 271 -25.31 5.42 0.89
N ARG A 272 -26.14 6.15 1.62
CA ARG A 272 -26.49 7.54 1.27
C ARG A 272 -25.29 8.48 1.35
N VAL A 273 -24.52 8.36 2.42
CA VAL A 273 -23.31 9.14 2.70
C VAL A 273 -22.29 8.24 3.39
N LEU A 274 -21.00 8.46 3.13
CA LEU A 274 -19.89 7.77 3.81
C LEU A 274 -19.19 8.68 4.82
N THR A 275 -19.05 8.21 6.06
CA THR A 275 -18.18 8.78 7.09
C THR A 275 -16.71 8.61 6.73
N LEU A 276 -15.79 9.41 7.29
CA LEU A 276 -14.35 9.31 6.95
C LEU A 276 -13.74 7.89 7.08
N PRO A 277 -14.06 7.08 8.12
CA PRO A 277 -13.66 5.67 8.16
C PRO A 277 -14.19 4.85 6.98
N GLU A 278 -15.44 5.07 6.57
CA GLU A 278 -16.02 4.38 5.42
C GLU A 278 -15.43 4.87 4.09
N GLN A 279 -15.06 6.15 3.98
CA GLN A 279 -14.30 6.66 2.82
C GLN A 279 -12.91 6.01 2.73
N ALA A 280 -12.29 5.69 3.86
CA ALA A 280 -11.05 4.93 3.89
C ALA A 280 -11.24 3.50 3.36
N GLU A 281 -12.32 2.82 3.78
CA GLU A 281 -12.68 1.50 3.24
C GLU A 281 -13.02 1.55 1.73
N PHE A 282 -13.70 2.60 1.28
CA PHE A 282 -13.96 2.84 -0.15
C PHE A 282 -12.65 2.97 -0.94
N ALA A 283 -11.69 3.76 -0.45
CA ALA A 283 -10.39 3.93 -1.09
C ALA A 283 -9.60 2.61 -1.16
N LEU A 284 -9.65 1.78 -0.11
CA LEU A 284 -9.07 0.44 -0.09
C LEU A 284 -9.69 -0.45 -1.18
N GLY A 285 -11.01 -0.52 -1.26
CA GLY A 285 -11.72 -1.34 -2.25
C GLY A 285 -11.42 -0.93 -3.68
N PHE A 286 -11.42 0.38 -3.94
CA PHE A 286 -11.05 0.94 -5.23
C PHE A 286 -9.61 0.58 -5.62
N TYR A 287 -8.66 0.81 -4.71
CA TYR A 287 -7.25 0.53 -4.95
C TYR A 287 -6.98 -0.95 -5.21
N HIS A 288 -7.51 -1.83 -4.36
CA HIS A 288 -7.31 -3.27 -4.47
C HIS A 288 -7.84 -3.84 -5.80
N GLN A 289 -9.07 -3.46 -6.17
CA GLN A 289 -9.68 -3.94 -7.41
C GLN A 289 -8.93 -3.44 -8.64
N ARG A 290 -8.47 -2.19 -8.61
CA ARG A 290 -7.68 -1.60 -9.70
C ARG A 290 -6.30 -2.24 -9.83
N ALA A 291 -5.63 -2.55 -8.71
CA ALA A 291 -4.36 -3.26 -8.71
C ALA A 291 -4.50 -4.69 -9.25
N ASP A 292 -5.59 -5.39 -8.92
CA ASP A 292 -5.90 -6.73 -9.44
C ASP A 292 -6.09 -6.72 -10.98
N PHE A 293 -6.86 -5.78 -11.52
CA PHE A 293 -7.00 -5.65 -12.98
C PHE A 293 -5.66 -5.40 -13.68
N ARG A 294 -4.83 -4.51 -13.12
CA ARG A 294 -3.50 -4.22 -13.65
C ARG A 294 -2.58 -5.44 -13.62
N SER A 295 -2.60 -6.22 -12.54
CA SER A 295 -1.84 -7.48 -12.41
C SER A 295 -2.20 -8.48 -13.50
N ARG A 296 -3.51 -8.71 -13.71
CA ARG A 296 -4.01 -9.67 -14.72
C ARG A 296 -3.61 -9.27 -16.13
N ARG A 297 -3.63 -7.97 -16.44
CA ARG A 297 -3.18 -7.45 -17.74
C ARG A 297 -1.67 -7.61 -17.93
N GLY A 298 -0.87 -7.35 -16.90
CA GLY A 298 0.58 -7.58 -16.94
C GLY A 298 0.92 -9.04 -17.26
N LYS A 299 0.28 -9.99 -16.58
CA LYS A 299 0.48 -11.43 -16.82
C LYS A 299 0.13 -11.84 -18.25
N ARG A 300 -1.03 -11.40 -18.77
CA ARG A 300 -1.44 -11.68 -20.16
C ARG A 300 -0.45 -11.15 -21.20
N ALA A 301 0.14 -9.97 -20.97
CA ALA A 301 1.14 -9.42 -21.88
C ALA A 301 2.44 -10.25 -21.86
N THR A 302 2.87 -10.71 -20.67
CA THR A 302 4.05 -11.58 -20.54
C THR A 302 3.83 -12.93 -21.20
N ASP A 303 2.67 -13.56 -21.00
CA ASP A 303 2.33 -14.87 -21.59
C ASP A 303 2.27 -14.83 -23.13
N GLN A 304 1.81 -13.71 -23.71
CA GLN A 304 1.79 -13.52 -25.16
C GLN A 304 3.21 -13.31 -25.75
N ALA A 305 4.10 -12.64 -25.01
CA ALA A 305 5.48 -12.42 -25.44
C ALA A 305 6.34 -13.70 -25.38
N THR A 306 6.11 -14.57 -24.39
CA THR A 306 6.83 -15.85 -24.28
C THR A 306 6.29 -16.94 -25.21
N GLY A 307 5.02 -16.88 -25.61
CA GLY A 307 4.41 -17.78 -26.60
C GLY A 307 4.76 -17.47 -28.06
N SER A 308 5.20 -16.25 -28.37
CA SER A 308 5.65 -15.88 -29.73
C SER A 308 7.10 -16.27 -30.06
N ASP A 309 7.92 -16.55 -29.05
CA ASP A 309 9.36 -16.86 -29.23
C ASP A 309 9.62 -18.35 -29.49
N SER A 310 8.66 -19.22 -29.16
CA SER A 310 8.72 -20.67 -29.42
C SER A 310 8.16 -21.09 -30.78
N GLY A 311 7.66 -20.15 -31.59
CA GLY A 311 7.08 -20.42 -32.92
C GLY A 311 8.02 -20.18 -34.11
N ASN A 312 9.27 -19.75 -33.90
CA ASN A 312 10.16 -19.32 -34.99
C ASN A 312 11.48 -20.12 -35.10
N GLN A 313 11.52 -21.35 -34.53
CA GLN A 313 12.65 -22.28 -34.65
C GLN A 313 12.25 -23.64 -35.26
N GLU A 314 11.27 -23.70 -36.17
CA GLU A 314 11.02 -24.90 -36.98
C GLU A 314 10.64 -24.52 -38.42
N ALA A 315 11.52 -23.82 -39.12
CA ALA A 315 11.44 -23.68 -40.58
C ALA A 315 12.83 -23.40 -41.15
N GLY A 316 13.66 -24.44 -41.27
CA GLY A 316 14.99 -24.25 -41.81
C GLY A 316 15.86 -25.49 -41.96
N HIS A 317 15.30 -26.70 -42.16
CA HIS A 317 16.07 -27.83 -42.67
C HIS A 317 15.20 -28.66 -43.63
N GLY A 318 15.35 -28.36 -44.91
CA GLY A 318 14.80 -29.15 -46.01
C GLY A 318 15.65 -28.93 -47.26
N GLU A 319 16.19 -30.04 -47.75
CA GLU A 319 16.66 -30.29 -49.12
C GLU A 319 18.11 -29.87 -49.48
N GLU A 320 19.01 -30.86 -49.40
CA GLU A 320 19.88 -31.15 -50.55
C GLU A 320 19.99 -32.66 -50.74
N GLU A 321 19.57 -33.08 -51.94
CA GLU A 321 19.30 -34.45 -52.38
C GLU A 321 20.55 -35.07 -53.00
N VAL A 322 20.67 -36.40 -52.86
CA VAL A 322 21.76 -37.23 -53.37
C VAL A 322 21.46 -37.68 -54.80
N THR A 323 22.42 -37.55 -55.73
CA THR A 323 22.92 -38.58 -56.68
C THR A 323 23.49 -37.96 -57.97
N GLY A 324 24.66 -38.45 -58.41
CA GLY A 324 25.23 -38.22 -59.75
C GLY A 324 26.73 -37.97 -59.75
#